data_AF-A0A2D5RS43-F1
#
_entry.id   AF-A0A2D5RS43-F1
#
_cell.length_a   1.000
_cell.length_b   1.000
_cell.length_c   1.000
_cell.angle_alpha   90.00
_cell.angle_beta   90.00
_cell.angle_gamma   90.00
#
_symmetry.space_group_name_H-M   'P 1'
#
loop_
_entity.id
_entity.type
_entity.pdbx_description
1 polymer ?
#
loop_
_entity_poly.entity_id
_entity_poly.type
_entity_poly.pdbx_seq_one_letter_code
_entity_poly.pdbx_strand_id
1 'polypeptide(L)'
;MSPKPAQIIFVGFNLLACLGVGYLVFDIYRVEQAIAKQEEIVFYDSGISFLLLSSVFWALSLIQYLGLRKSENTIYRHASVFLVGWFVASLAIAYSISIVQKSRLEEASYLACDAPESLSRVSRGKSLIYIKSEESDTNSELTACSVSGEQKHWTN
;
A
#
# COMPACT_ATOMS: atom_id res chain seq x y z
N MET A 1 -3.68 -8.98 -38.15
CA MET A 1 -4.81 -9.17 -37.21
C MET A 1 -4.85 -7.94 -36.32
N SER A 2 -5.92 -7.14 -36.37
CA SER A 2 -6.10 -6.06 -35.39
C SER A 2 -6.14 -6.68 -33.99
N PRO A 3 -5.54 -6.04 -32.97
CA PRO A 3 -5.68 -6.53 -31.60
C PRO A 3 -7.17 -6.53 -31.29
N LYS A 4 -7.69 -7.69 -30.89
CA LYS A 4 -9.08 -7.78 -30.44
C LYS A 4 -9.25 -6.79 -29.28
N PRO A 5 -10.40 -6.11 -29.12
CA PRO A 5 -10.62 -5.13 -28.05
C PRO A 5 -10.21 -5.67 -26.65
N ALA A 6 -10.38 -6.97 -26.42
CA ALA A 6 -9.90 -7.64 -25.21
C ALA A 6 -8.38 -7.52 -24.95
N GLN A 7 -7.52 -7.61 -25.97
CA GLN A 7 -6.07 -7.45 -25.82
C GLN A 7 -5.68 -6.02 -25.45
N ILE A 8 -6.37 -5.02 -26.00
CA ILE A 8 -6.12 -3.60 -25.68
C ILE A 8 -6.47 -3.32 -24.22
N ILE A 9 -7.66 -3.75 -23.79
CA ILE A 9 -8.11 -3.64 -22.39
C ILE A 9 -7.12 -4.33 -21.45
N PHE A 10 -6.64 -5.51 -21.85
CA PHE A 10 -5.70 -6.30 -21.07
C PHE A 10 -4.34 -5.61 -20.87
N VAL A 11 -3.78 -5.02 -21.93
CA VAL A 11 -2.55 -4.21 -21.84
C VAL A 11 -2.79 -3.00 -20.94
N GLY A 12 -3.95 -2.33 -21.06
CA GLY A 12 -4.34 -1.23 -20.19
C GLY A 12 -4.35 -1.60 -18.71
N PHE A 13 -4.95 -2.74 -18.35
CA PHE A 13 -4.95 -3.23 -16.97
C PHE A 13 -3.56 -3.58 -16.44
N ASN A 14 -2.68 -4.17 -17.26
CA ASN A 14 -1.29 -4.42 -16.83
C ASN A 14 -0.50 -3.13 -16.62
N LEU A 15 -0.73 -2.11 -17.45
CA LEU A 15 -0.08 -0.81 -17.31
C LEU A 15 -0.55 -0.12 -16.03
N LEU A 16 -1.85 -0.16 -15.72
CA LEU A 16 -2.40 0.27 -14.44
C LEU A 16 -1.82 -0.52 -13.25
N ALA A 17 -1.65 -1.84 -13.39
CA ALA A 17 -1.04 -2.67 -12.37
C ALA A 17 0.41 -2.23 -12.06
N CYS A 18 1.19 -1.94 -13.10
CA CYS A 18 2.55 -1.41 -12.95
C CYS A 18 2.57 -0.05 -12.25
N LEU A 19 1.62 0.85 -12.57
CA LEU A 19 1.49 2.12 -11.87
C LEU A 19 1.12 1.93 -10.39
N GLY A 20 0.22 1.00 -10.08
CA GLY A 20 -0.16 0.68 -8.70
C GLY A 20 1.00 0.14 -7.86
N VAL A 21 1.81 -0.76 -8.42
CA VAL A 21 3.03 -1.25 -7.74
C VAL A 21 4.09 -0.16 -7.65
N GLY A 22 4.25 0.66 -8.69
CA GLY A 22 5.17 1.80 -8.69
C GLY A 22 4.81 2.82 -7.60
N TYR A 23 3.52 3.08 -7.38
CA TYR A 23 3.05 3.93 -6.30
C TYR A 23 3.40 3.35 -4.91
N LEU A 24 3.24 2.05 -4.71
CA LEU A 24 3.64 1.39 -3.46
C LEU A 24 5.14 1.54 -3.16
N VAL A 25 5.99 1.36 -4.18
CA VAL A 25 7.45 1.55 -4.03
C VAL A 25 7.77 3.02 -3.74
N PHE A 26 7.09 3.95 -4.42
CA PHE A 26 7.23 5.38 -4.18
C PHE A 26 6.81 5.79 -2.76
N ASP A 27 5.70 5.24 -2.25
CA ASP A 27 5.21 5.55 -0.90
C ASP A 27 6.18 5.07 0.18
N ILE A 28 6.71 3.86 0.04
CA ILE A 28 7.78 3.32 0.90
C ILE A 28 9.00 4.25 0.90
N TYR A 29 9.46 4.66 -0.29
CA TYR A 29 10.61 5.56 -0.40
C TYR A 29 10.33 6.94 0.22
N ARG A 30 9.12 7.47 0.06
CA ARG A 30 8.69 8.74 0.69
C ARG A 30 8.74 8.64 2.20
N VAL A 31 8.23 7.55 2.78
CA VAL A 31 8.23 7.31 4.23
C VAL A 31 9.64 7.23 4.78
N GLU A 32 10.53 6.47 4.14
CA GLU A 32 11.95 6.38 4.54
C GLU A 32 12.64 7.75 4.51
N GLN A 33 12.35 8.57 3.49
CA GLN A 33 12.86 9.95 3.46
C GLN A 33 12.30 10.82 4.58
N ALA A 34 11.02 10.69 4.92
CA ALA A 34 10.38 11.45 5.98
C ALA A 34 10.95 11.09 7.36
N ILE A 35 11.22 9.79 7.59
CA ILE A 35 11.92 9.30 8.79
C ILE A 35 13.34 9.87 8.86
N ALA A 36 14.09 9.84 7.74
CA ALA A 36 15.45 10.37 7.70
C ALA A 36 15.50 11.90 7.94
N LYS A 37 14.48 12.63 7.50
CA LYS A 37 14.32 14.07 7.73
C LYS A 37 13.69 14.43 9.07
N GLN A 38 13.27 13.44 9.85
CA GLN A 38 12.61 13.63 11.15
C GLN A 38 11.34 14.50 11.05
N GLU A 39 10.53 14.27 10.00
CA GLU A 39 9.26 14.99 9.82
C GLU A 39 8.29 14.68 10.98
N GLU A 40 7.54 15.66 11.45
CA GLU A 40 6.61 15.52 12.59
C GLU A 40 5.45 14.55 12.29
N ILE A 41 4.99 14.55 11.03
CA ILE A 41 3.83 13.77 10.58
C ILE A 41 4.20 13.01 9.31
N VAL A 42 3.99 11.69 9.31
CA VAL A 42 4.22 10.82 8.17
C VAL A 42 2.89 10.19 7.75
N PHE A 43 2.47 10.48 6.53
CA PHE A 43 1.38 9.76 5.88
C PHE A 43 1.94 8.45 5.31
N TYR A 44 1.29 7.33 5.57
CA TYR A 44 1.69 6.04 5.04
C TYR A 44 0.47 5.23 4.64
N ASP A 45 0.35 4.93 3.34
CA ASP A 45 -0.58 3.92 2.84
C ASP A 45 0.21 2.67 2.48
N SER A 46 -0.10 1.57 3.17
CA SER A 46 0.50 0.25 2.88
C SER A 46 0.37 -0.18 1.42
N GLY A 47 -0.59 0.39 0.68
CA GLY A 47 -0.81 0.12 -0.73
C GLY A 47 -1.19 -1.33 -1.02
N ILE A 48 -1.56 -2.11 0.00
CA ILE A 48 -1.90 -3.54 -0.09
C ILE A 48 -2.96 -3.76 -1.16
N SER A 49 -3.99 -2.91 -1.20
CA SER A 49 -5.07 -2.99 -2.18
C SER A 49 -4.55 -2.95 -3.62
N PHE A 50 -3.57 -2.08 -3.90
CA PHE A 50 -2.93 -1.99 -5.22
C PHE A 50 -2.09 -3.23 -5.51
N LEU A 51 -1.33 -3.73 -4.53
CA LEU A 51 -0.52 -4.94 -4.69
C LEU A 51 -1.37 -6.16 -5.00
N LEU A 52 -2.47 -6.36 -4.26
CA LEU A 52 -3.38 -7.48 -4.47
C LEU A 52 -4.05 -7.39 -5.85
N LEU A 53 -4.55 -6.21 -6.23
CA LEU A 53 -5.15 -5.97 -7.53
C LEU A 53 -4.15 -6.22 -8.67
N SER A 54 -2.93 -5.70 -8.56
CA SER A 54 -1.86 -5.93 -9.53
C SER A 54 -1.47 -7.41 -9.62
N SER A 55 -1.45 -8.13 -8.49
CA SER A 55 -1.17 -9.57 -8.48
C SER A 55 -2.20 -10.37 -9.28
N VAL A 56 -3.48 -9.97 -9.23
CA VAL A 56 -4.55 -10.60 -10.00
C VAL A 56 -4.36 -10.33 -11.49
N PHE A 57 -4.07 -9.09 -11.88
CA PHE A 57 -3.84 -8.75 -13.29
C PHE A 57 -2.62 -9.47 -13.87
N TRP A 58 -1.53 -9.58 -13.11
CA TRP A 58 -0.35 -10.33 -13.53
C TRP A 58 -0.60 -11.84 -13.60
N ALA A 59 -1.37 -12.41 -12.68
CA ALA A 59 -1.76 -13.83 -12.76
C ALA A 59 -2.60 -14.13 -14.00
N LEU A 60 -3.57 -13.27 -14.31
CA LEU A 60 -4.36 -13.37 -15.55
C LEU A 60 -3.49 -13.20 -16.80
N SER A 61 -2.49 -12.31 -16.74
CA SER A 61 -1.51 -12.09 -17.82
C SER A 61 -0.70 -13.32 -18.11
N LEU A 62 -0.20 -13.95 -17.07
CA LEU A 62 0.57 -15.16 -17.17
C LEU A 62 -0.27 -16.31 -17.74
N ILE A 63 -1.51 -16.48 -17.26
CA ILE A 63 -2.42 -17.52 -17.79
C ILE A 63 -2.74 -17.27 -19.27
N GLN A 64 -3.03 -16.03 -19.66
CA GLN A 64 -3.31 -15.70 -21.05
C GLN A 64 -2.08 -15.91 -21.95
N TYR A 65 -0.90 -15.53 -21.48
CA TYR A 65 0.36 -15.76 -22.18
C TYR A 65 0.64 -17.26 -22.36
N LEU A 66 0.49 -18.05 -21.30
CA LEU A 66 0.67 -19.51 -21.33
C LEU A 66 -0.40 -20.20 -22.20
N GLY A 67 -1.65 -19.73 -22.15
CA GLY A 67 -2.76 -20.24 -22.96
C GLY A 67 -2.60 -19.96 -24.45
N LEU A 68 -1.99 -18.84 -24.84
CA LEU A 68 -1.72 -18.48 -26.23
C LEU A 68 -0.53 -19.25 -26.83
N ARG A 69 0.41 -19.74 -26.00
CA ARG A 69 1.66 -20.36 -26.47
C ARG A 69 1.52 -21.82 -26.95
N LYS A 70 0.32 -22.39 -26.95
CA LYS A 70 -0.04 -23.71 -27.49
C LYS A 70 0.50 -24.90 -26.65
N SER A 71 -0.40 -25.82 -26.32
CA SER A 71 -0.15 -27.25 -26.04
C SER A 71 0.63 -27.63 -24.77
N GLU A 72 -0.09 -27.92 -23.69
CA GLU A 72 -0.11 -29.26 -23.05
C GLU A 72 -1.13 -29.24 -21.87
N ASN A 73 -1.98 -30.26 -21.78
CA ASN A 73 -3.05 -30.39 -20.76
C ASN A 73 -2.55 -30.27 -19.30
N THR A 74 -1.25 -30.41 -19.08
CA THR A 74 -0.59 -30.40 -17.78
C THR A 74 -0.61 -29.04 -17.08
N ILE A 75 -0.47 -27.93 -17.84
CA ILE A 75 -0.47 -26.57 -17.28
C ILE A 75 -1.89 -26.21 -16.80
N TYR A 76 -2.91 -26.54 -17.58
CA TYR A 76 -4.30 -26.32 -17.19
C TYR A 76 -4.69 -27.16 -15.97
N ARG A 77 -4.16 -28.39 -15.87
CA ARG A 77 -4.41 -29.30 -14.72
C ARG A 77 -3.90 -28.75 -13.39
N HIS A 78 -2.82 -27.95 -13.39
CA HIS A 78 -2.26 -27.35 -12.18
C HIS A 78 -2.47 -25.84 -12.09
N ALA A 79 -3.22 -25.24 -13.03
CA ALA A 79 -3.48 -23.80 -13.05
C ALA A 79 -4.20 -23.34 -11.77
N SER A 80 -5.10 -24.15 -11.23
CA SER A 80 -5.78 -23.86 -9.95
C SER A 80 -4.80 -23.83 -8.77
N VAL A 81 -3.90 -24.82 -8.67
CA VAL A 81 -2.87 -24.87 -7.63
C VAL A 81 -1.91 -23.69 -7.76
N PHE A 82 -1.51 -23.35 -8.99
CA PHE A 82 -0.69 -22.18 -9.27
C PHE A 82 -1.38 -20.88 -8.84
N LEU A 83 -2.65 -20.69 -9.21
CA LEU A 83 -3.43 -19.50 -8.84
C LEU A 83 -3.59 -19.36 -7.33
N VAL A 84 -3.91 -20.46 -6.64
CA VAL A 84 -4.02 -20.48 -5.17
C VAL A 84 -2.67 -20.18 -4.53
N GLY A 85 -1.59 -20.82 -5.00
CA GLY A 85 -0.24 -20.56 -4.51
C GLY A 85 0.19 -19.11 -4.71
N TRP A 86 -0.11 -18.53 -5.87
CA TRP A 86 0.14 -17.11 -6.17
C TRP A 86 -0.67 -16.18 -5.25
N PHE A 87 -1.94 -16.48 -5.02
CA PHE A 87 -2.79 -15.70 -4.11
C PHE A 87 -2.30 -15.77 -2.66
N VAL A 88 -1.91 -16.95 -2.18
CA VAL A 88 -1.34 -17.10 -0.83
C VAL A 88 -0.02 -16.34 -0.72
N ALA A 89 0.84 -16.41 -1.75
CA ALA A 89 2.09 -15.66 -1.78
C ALA A 89 1.86 -14.14 -1.78
N SER A 90 0.89 -13.63 -2.55
CA SER A 90 0.59 -12.20 -2.59
C SER A 90 0.01 -11.69 -1.26
N LEU A 91 -0.83 -12.49 -0.59
CA LEU A 91 -1.29 -12.19 0.77
C LEU A 91 -0.14 -12.17 1.78
N ALA A 92 0.76 -13.15 1.72
CA ALA A 92 1.92 -13.21 2.60
C ALA A 92 2.83 -11.99 2.43
N ILE A 93 3.09 -11.58 1.18
CA ILE A 93 3.87 -10.37 0.86
C ILE A 93 3.16 -9.11 1.38
N ALA A 94 1.86 -8.96 1.09
CA ALA A 94 1.07 -7.81 1.53
C ALA A 94 1.09 -7.64 3.06
N TYR A 95 0.93 -8.74 3.78
CA TYR A 95 0.98 -8.74 5.24
C TYR A 95 2.38 -8.42 5.76
N SER A 96 3.41 -9.00 5.15
CA SER A 96 4.81 -8.78 5.55
C SER A 96 5.24 -7.33 5.39
N ILE A 97 4.88 -6.68 4.26
CA ILE A 97 5.21 -5.26 4.02
C ILE A 97 4.64 -4.37 5.12
N SER A 98 3.38 -4.60 5.49
CA SER A 98 2.69 -3.79 6.50
C SER A 98 3.32 -3.93 7.89
N ILE A 99 3.72 -5.15 8.27
CA ILE A 99 4.41 -5.40 9.54
C ILE A 99 5.77 -4.72 9.56
N VAL A 100 6.57 -4.91 8.51
CA VAL A 100 7.92 -4.36 8.45
C VAL A 100 7.87 -2.84 8.53
N GLN A 101 6.98 -2.20 7.78
CA GLN A 101 6.83 -0.75 7.80
C GLN A 101 6.34 -0.22 9.15
N LYS A 102 5.37 -0.89 9.78
CA LYS A 102 4.93 -0.55 11.13
C LYS A 102 6.09 -0.63 12.14
N SER A 103 6.87 -1.71 12.10
CA SER A 103 8.04 -1.89 12.97
C SER A 103 9.09 -0.80 12.76
N ARG A 104 9.33 -0.37 11.52
CA ARG A 104 10.27 0.72 11.21
C ARG A 104 9.81 2.06 11.74
N LEU A 105 8.52 2.36 11.62
CA LEU A 105 7.93 3.57 12.19
C LEU A 105 8.01 3.56 13.72
N GLU A 106 7.71 2.43 14.36
CA GLU A 106 7.83 2.27 15.82
C GLU A 106 9.29 2.38 16.31
N GLU A 107 10.25 1.78 15.60
CA GLU A 107 11.70 1.93 15.87
C GLU A 107 12.18 3.39 15.73
N ALA A 108 11.53 4.17 14.87
CA ALA A 108 11.79 5.60 14.67
C ALA A 108 10.97 6.51 15.62
N SER A 109 10.35 5.93 16.65
CA SER A 109 9.51 6.62 17.65
C SER A 109 8.25 7.26 17.06
N TYR A 110 7.70 6.74 15.97
CA TYR A 110 6.41 7.17 15.45
C TYR A 110 5.26 6.30 15.98
N LEU A 111 4.14 6.93 16.32
CA LEU A 111 2.92 6.28 16.77
C LEU A 111 1.79 6.51 15.77
N ALA A 112 0.97 5.48 15.53
CA ALA A 112 -0.21 5.60 14.69
C ALA A 112 -1.28 6.44 15.42
N CYS A 113 -1.89 7.40 14.73
CA CYS A 113 -2.96 8.21 15.32
C CYS A 113 -4.26 7.40 15.42
N ASP A 114 -4.88 7.29 16.59
CA ASP A 114 -6.14 6.55 16.74
C ASP A 114 -7.38 7.37 16.31
N ALA A 115 -7.25 8.70 16.17
CA ALA A 115 -8.32 9.63 15.79
C ALA A 115 -7.91 10.51 14.58
N PRO A 116 -7.91 10.00 13.34
CA PRO A 116 -7.52 10.76 12.14
C PRO A 116 -8.50 11.88 11.76
N GLU A 117 -9.69 11.92 12.36
CA GLU A 117 -10.73 12.90 12.04
C GLU A 117 -10.31 14.35 12.33
N SER A 118 -9.38 14.57 13.25
CA SER A 118 -8.82 15.89 13.56
C SER A 118 -7.79 16.39 12.52
N LEU A 119 -7.22 15.48 11.73
CA LEU A 119 -6.16 15.78 10.75
C LEU A 119 -6.64 15.67 9.30
N SER A 120 -7.64 14.81 9.02
CA SER A 120 -8.16 14.59 7.69
C SER A 120 -9.66 14.31 7.72
N ARG A 121 -10.45 15.23 7.15
CA ARG A 121 -11.92 15.10 7.00
C ARG A 121 -12.35 13.94 6.08
N VAL A 122 -11.41 13.26 5.43
CA VAL A 122 -11.67 12.26 4.39
C VAL A 122 -11.26 10.84 4.82
N SER A 123 -10.38 10.68 5.82
CA SER A 123 -9.84 9.37 6.19
C SER A 123 -10.66 8.71 7.30
N ARG A 124 -11.61 7.83 6.91
CA ARG A 124 -12.36 6.97 7.85
C ARG A 124 -11.68 5.59 7.93
N GLY A 125 -10.86 5.35 8.96
CA GLY A 125 -10.20 4.06 9.21
C GLY A 125 -8.99 4.20 10.14
N LYS A 126 -8.41 3.08 10.61
CA LYS A 126 -7.12 3.09 11.36
C LYS A 126 -6.14 3.99 10.62
N SER A 127 -5.60 5.00 11.30
CA SER A 127 -5.01 6.12 10.56
C SER A 127 -3.78 5.66 9.77
N LEU A 128 -3.77 6.07 8.51
CA LEU A 128 -2.60 6.08 7.65
C LEU A 128 -1.65 7.24 8.04
N ILE A 129 -1.71 7.70 9.30
CA ILE A 129 -1.06 8.91 9.79
C ILE A 129 -0.28 8.55 11.04
N TYR A 130 1.03 8.74 10.95
CA TYR A 130 1.97 8.45 12.01
C TYR A 130 2.59 9.77 12.50
N ILE A 131 2.66 9.95 13.81
CA ILE A 131 3.16 11.18 14.46
C ILE A 131 4.37 10.81 15.29
N LYS A 132 5.41 11.63 15.24
CA LYS A 132 6.60 11.43 16.06
C LYS A 132 6.25 11.62 17.54
N SER A 133 6.54 10.62 18.36
CA SER A 133 6.37 10.67 19.80
C SER A 133 7.47 11.56 20.38
N GLU A 134 7.13 12.79 20.77
CA GLU A 134 8.00 13.55 21.66
C GLU A 134 7.89 12.98 23.07
N GLU A 135 9.03 12.77 23.72
CA GLU A 135 9.15 12.28 25.08
C GLU A 135 8.75 13.39 26.07
N SER A 136 7.48 13.78 26.08
CA SER A 136 6.91 14.58 27.17
C SER A 136 5.42 14.32 27.33
N ASP A 137 5.11 13.74 28.48
CA ASP A 137 3.82 13.68 29.16
C ASP A 137 2.81 12.60 28.74
N THR A 138 2.80 11.58 29.59
CA THR A 138 1.91 10.43 29.75
C THR A 138 0.45 10.80 30.06
N ASN A 139 -0.02 11.97 29.62
CA ASN A 139 -1.42 12.39 29.61
C ASN A 139 -1.91 12.79 28.21
N SER A 140 -1.09 12.58 27.16
CA SER A 140 -1.30 13.13 25.82
C SER A 140 -1.75 12.11 24.76
N GLU A 141 -2.23 10.93 25.14
CA GLU A 141 -2.83 9.94 24.21
C GLU A 141 -4.04 10.51 23.45
N LEU A 142 -4.69 11.57 23.96
CA LEU A 142 -5.78 12.29 23.29
C LEU A 142 -5.34 13.58 22.57
N THR A 143 -4.11 14.06 22.80
CA THR A 143 -3.71 15.41 22.37
C THR A 143 -2.84 15.40 21.11
N ALA A 144 -2.09 14.33 20.84
CA ALA A 144 -1.13 14.28 19.72
C ALA A 144 -1.76 14.47 18.33
N CYS A 145 -3.03 14.08 18.14
CA CYS A 145 -3.74 14.33 16.88
C CYS A 145 -4.47 15.69 16.83
N SER A 146 -4.59 16.43 17.94
CA SER A 146 -5.28 17.73 17.99
C SER A 146 -4.37 18.94 17.75
N VAL A 147 -3.07 18.84 18.07
CA VAL A 147 -2.16 20.01 18.06
C VAL A 147 -1.81 20.50 16.65
N SER A 148 -1.89 19.67 15.61
CA SER A 148 -1.62 20.12 14.22
C SER A 148 -2.82 20.84 13.57
N GLY A 149 -4.01 20.78 14.18
CA GLY A 149 -5.21 21.50 13.72
C GLY A 149 -5.30 22.95 14.22
N GLU A 150 -4.53 23.30 15.26
CA GLU A 150 -4.77 24.53 16.05
C GLU A 150 -3.60 25.53 16.07
N GLN A 151 -2.66 25.45 15.11
CA GLN A 151 -1.65 26.50 14.90
C GLN A 151 -1.62 27.04 13.47
N LYS A 152 -2.78 27.53 13.00
CA LYS A 152 -2.84 28.62 12.00
C LYS A 152 -3.77 29.76 12.43
N HIS A 153 -3.82 30.04 13.74
CA HIS A 153 -4.32 31.33 14.21
C HIS A 153 -3.16 32.12 14.84
N TRP A 154 -2.26 32.60 13.98
CA TRP A 154 -1.44 33.76 14.33
C TRP A 154 -2.29 35.00 14.04
N THR A 155 -2.68 35.66 15.12
CA THR A 155 -3.20 37.03 15.14
C THR A 155 -2.19 37.98 14.52
N ASN A 156 -2.62 38.73 13.51
CA ASN A 156 -2.68 40.20 13.53
C ASN A 156 -3.65 40.69 12.45
#